data_AF-A0A2X3D0E3-F1
#
_entry.id   AF-A0A2X3D0E3-F1
#
_cell.length_a   1.000
_cell.length_b   1.000
_cell.length_c   1.000
_cell.angle_alpha   90.00
_cell.angle_beta   90.00
_cell.angle_gamma   90.00
#
_symmetry.space_group_name_H-M   'P 1'
#
loop_
_entity.id
_entity.type
_entity.pdbx_description
1 polymer ?
#
loop_
_entity_poly.entity_id
_entity_poly.type
_entity_poly.pdbx_seq_one_letter_code
_entity_poly.pdbx_strand_id
1 'polypeptide(L)'
;MTGELHHLLLQHSLVGAGLPPQETSAAAFAAGLQRGINNPAVLPQLFEVRASHVLGALPREQVSEFLSGLLIGAEVATLSDTFAGQQAISLVAGSSLTSRYQQAFAAIGREVSAVAGDTAFQTGIRSIAYAVAN
;
A
#
# COMPACT_ATOMS: atom_id res chain seq x y z
N MET A 1 -5.71 -4.70 6.06
CA MET A 1 -5.69 -3.61 7.07
C MET A 1 -4.53 -2.62 6.83
N THR A 2 -4.09 -2.46 5.59
CA THR A 2 -2.82 -1.78 5.26
C THR A 2 -2.84 -0.29 5.60
N GLY A 3 -3.91 0.42 5.22
CA GLY A 3 -4.06 1.85 5.54
C GLY A 3 -4.25 2.13 7.03
N GLU A 4 -5.00 1.29 7.73
CA GLU A 4 -5.20 1.43 9.18
C GLU A 4 -3.90 1.20 9.96
N LEU A 5 -3.15 0.16 9.62
CA LEU A 5 -1.86 -0.13 10.25
C LEU A 5 -0.84 0.97 9.96
N HIS A 6 -0.81 1.52 8.74
CA HIS A 6 0.01 2.69 8.40
C HIS A 6 -0.31 3.87 9.33
N HIS A 7 -1.59 4.19 9.47
CA HIS A 7 -2.05 5.27 10.35
C HIS A 7 -1.63 5.04 11.82
N LEU A 8 -1.89 3.85 12.36
CA LEU A 8 -1.54 3.50 13.74
C LEU A 8 -0.03 3.59 13.99
N LEU A 9 0.78 3.03 13.09
CA LEU A 9 2.23 3.05 13.24
C LEU A 9 2.81 4.46 13.14
N LEU A 10 2.32 5.27 12.21
CA LEU A 10 2.83 6.62 11.99
C LEU A 10 2.35 7.62 13.06
N GLN A 11 1.09 7.56 13.48
CA GLN A 11 0.47 8.60 14.31
C GLN A 11 0.33 8.21 15.78
N HIS A 12 0.23 6.91 16.09
CA HIS A 12 -0.16 6.43 17.42
C HIS A 12 0.81 5.40 18.02
N SER A 13 1.97 5.18 17.40
CA SER A 13 2.98 4.26 17.91
C SER A 13 4.33 4.95 18.11
N LEU A 14 5.24 4.24 18.79
CA LEU A 14 6.61 4.69 18.94
C LEU A 14 7.31 4.86 17.58
N VAL A 15 6.90 4.18 16.51
CA VAL A 15 7.56 4.25 15.20
C VAL A 15 7.60 5.68 14.66
N GLY A 16 6.45 6.37 14.65
CA GLY A 16 6.34 7.75 14.17
C GLY A 16 6.40 8.85 15.24
N ALA A 17 6.63 8.50 16.51
CA ALA A 17 6.70 9.48 17.59
C ALA A 17 7.84 10.50 17.39
N GLY A 18 7.47 11.79 17.36
CA GLY A 18 8.39 12.93 17.23
C GLY A 18 8.74 13.33 15.79
N LEU A 19 8.07 12.78 14.79
CA LEU A 19 8.31 13.13 13.39
C LEU A 19 7.74 14.53 13.05
N PRO A 20 8.40 15.26 12.12
CA PRO A 20 7.87 16.50 11.55
C PRO A 20 6.70 16.22 10.60
N PRO A 21 6.05 17.27 10.06
CA PRO A 21 5.14 17.13 8.92
C PRO A 21 5.77 16.27 7.81
N GLN A 22 4.97 15.39 7.23
CA GLN A 22 5.44 14.41 6.26
C GLN A 22 5.32 14.95 4.84
N GLU A 23 6.27 14.58 3.99
CA GLU A 23 6.40 15.03 2.61
C GLU A 23 6.27 13.86 1.63
N THR A 24 5.83 14.17 0.42
CA THR A 24 5.80 13.19 -0.66
C THR A 24 7.21 12.88 -1.16
N SER A 25 7.54 11.61 -1.25
CA SER A 25 8.83 11.11 -1.73
C SER A 25 8.63 9.78 -2.45
N ALA A 26 8.63 9.86 -3.79
CA ALA A 26 8.55 8.66 -4.63
C ALA A 26 9.72 7.70 -4.38
N ALA A 27 10.91 8.24 -4.07
CA ALA A 27 12.10 7.45 -3.75
C ALA A 27 11.94 6.67 -2.44
N ALA A 28 11.42 7.32 -1.38
CA ALA A 28 11.17 6.65 -0.11
C ALA A 28 10.09 5.57 -0.24
N PHE A 29 9.02 5.85 -0.99
CA PHE A 29 7.99 4.86 -1.30
C PHE A 29 8.56 3.65 -2.03
N ALA A 30 9.34 3.86 -3.10
CA ALA A 30 9.94 2.78 -3.87
C ALA A 30 10.92 1.93 -3.03
N ALA A 31 11.72 2.57 -2.18
CA ALA A 31 12.62 1.87 -1.26
C ALA A 31 11.85 1.03 -0.21
N GLY A 32 10.79 1.60 0.37
CA GLY A 32 9.89 0.88 1.26
C GLY A 32 9.22 -0.31 0.56
N LEU A 33 8.74 -0.09 -0.66
CA LEU A 33 8.09 -1.11 -1.48
C LEU A 33 9.00 -2.31 -1.75
N GLN A 34 10.24 -2.06 -2.17
CA GLN A 34 11.24 -3.11 -2.35
C GLN A 34 11.53 -3.84 -1.04
N ARG A 35 11.59 -3.14 0.09
CA ARG A 35 11.79 -3.79 1.38
C ARG A 35 10.62 -4.70 1.75
N GLY A 36 9.38 -4.24 1.55
CA GLY A 36 8.17 -5.00 1.83
C GLY A 36 8.04 -6.25 0.98
N ILE A 37 8.27 -6.12 -0.34
CA ILE A 37 8.20 -7.26 -1.27
C ILE A 37 9.18 -8.37 -0.86
N ASN A 38 10.40 -7.99 -0.47
CA ASN A 38 11.43 -8.94 -0.06
C ASN A 38 11.22 -9.51 1.36
N ASN A 39 10.31 -8.94 2.16
CA ASN A 39 10.10 -9.31 3.56
C ASN A 39 8.60 -9.41 3.90
N PRO A 40 7.87 -10.42 3.39
CA PRO A 40 6.44 -10.59 3.67
C PRO A 40 6.16 -10.82 5.17
N ALA A 41 7.10 -11.43 5.90
CA ALA A 41 7.09 -11.47 7.37
C ALA A 41 7.53 -10.10 7.95
N VAL A 42 6.66 -9.09 7.82
CA VAL A 42 7.01 -7.66 7.99
C VAL A 42 7.24 -7.22 9.44
N LEU A 43 6.87 -8.03 10.44
CA LEU A 43 6.92 -7.63 11.86
C LEU A 43 8.29 -7.07 12.33
N PRO A 44 9.44 -7.69 12.01
CA PRO A 44 10.74 -7.15 12.41
C PRO A 44 11.05 -5.81 11.74
N GLN A 45 10.55 -5.59 10.52
CA GLN A 45 10.81 -4.39 9.72
C GLN A 45 10.12 -3.15 10.27
N LEU A 46 9.03 -3.31 11.05
CA LEU A 46 8.27 -2.17 11.56
C LEU A 46 9.09 -1.27 12.50
N PHE A 47 9.92 -1.86 13.35
CA PHE A 47 10.79 -1.09 14.24
C PHE A 47 12.03 -0.55 13.53
N GLU A 48 12.50 -1.24 12.48
CA GLU A 48 13.61 -0.74 11.65
C GLU A 48 13.29 0.62 11.02
N VAL A 49 12.03 0.88 10.67
CA VAL A 49 11.59 2.20 10.18
C VAL A 49 11.97 3.32 11.17
N ARG A 50 11.79 3.08 12.47
CA ARG A 50 12.21 4.03 13.51
C ARG A 50 13.72 4.13 13.59
N ALA A 51 14.40 2.99 13.65
CA ALA A 51 15.86 2.95 13.75
C ALA A 51 16.51 3.72 12.57
N SER A 52 15.97 3.57 11.36
CA SER A 52 16.49 4.25 10.16
C SER A 52 16.42 5.77 10.26
N HIS A 53 15.34 6.36 10.76
CA HIS A 53 15.27 7.84 10.89
C HIS A 53 16.03 8.39 12.09
N VAL A 54 16.17 7.59 13.16
CA VAL A 54 17.01 7.94 14.32
C VAL A 54 18.50 7.93 13.95
N LEU A 55 18.93 6.96 13.12
CA LEU A 55 20.31 6.82 12.66
C LEU A 55 20.64 7.67 11.43
N GLY A 56 19.67 8.44 10.91
CA GLY A 56 19.87 9.33 9.75
C GLY A 56 19.90 8.63 8.38
N ALA A 57 19.55 7.34 8.31
CA ALA A 57 19.46 6.59 7.05
C ALA A 57 18.15 6.85 6.27
N LEU A 58 17.10 7.34 6.96
CA LEU A 58 15.82 7.72 6.38
C LEU A 58 15.46 9.15 6.84
N PRO A 59 15.25 10.11 5.92
CA PRO A 59 14.80 11.46 6.29
C PRO A 59 13.48 11.41 7.07
N ARG A 60 13.38 12.21 8.14
CA ARG A 60 12.26 12.16 9.10
C ARG A 60 10.93 12.56 8.46
N GLU A 61 10.99 13.36 7.41
CA GLU A 61 9.88 13.90 6.64
C GLU A 61 9.31 12.84 5.67
N GLN A 62 10.08 11.79 5.38
CA GLN A 62 9.75 10.79 4.35
C GLN A 62 9.32 9.43 4.93
N VAL A 63 9.21 9.34 6.26
CA VAL A 63 8.88 8.10 6.97
C VAL A 63 7.51 7.54 6.55
N SER A 64 6.52 8.42 6.35
CA SER A 64 5.17 8.05 5.89
C SER A 64 5.20 7.33 4.55
N GLU A 65 5.99 7.82 3.60
CA GLU A 65 6.09 7.25 2.24
C GLU A 65 6.82 5.91 2.28
N PHE A 66 7.92 5.81 3.02
CA PHE A 66 8.64 4.54 3.22
C PHE A 66 7.75 3.48 3.88
N LEU A 67 7.04 3.85 4.95
CA LEU A 67 6.15 2.94 5.66
C LEU A 67 4.99 2.48 4.78
N SER A 68 4.44 3.37 3.94
CA SER A 68 3.39 3.01 2.98
C SER A 68 3.90 1.97 1.98
N GLY A 69 5.09 2.18 1.41
CA GLY A 69 5.71 1.21 0.51
C GLY A 69 5.95 -0.13 1.21
N LEU A 70 6.50 -0.12 2.42
CA LEU A 70 6.80 -1.32 3.21
C LEU A 70 5.55 -2.20 3.41
N LEU A 71 4.45 -1.58 3.84
CA LEU A 71 3.22 -2.32 4.14
C LEU A 71 2.52 -2.82 2.85
N ILE A 72 2.44 -2.00 1.80
CA ILE A 72 1.85 -2.42 0.52
C ILE A 72 2.68 -3.54 -0.11
N GLY A 73 4.01 -3.43 -0.09
CA GLY A 73 4.91 -4.45 -0.62
C GLY A 73 4.78 -5.77 0.10
N ALA A 74 4.74 -5.75 1.44
CA ALA A 74 4.56 -6.95 2.25
C ALA A 74 3.18 -7.61 2.01
N GLU A 75 2.12 -6.81 1.89
CA GLU A 75 0.78 -7.31 1.57
C GLU A 75 0.74 -8.02 0.22
N VAL A 76 1.24 -7.35 -0.83
CA VAL A 76 1.24 -7.89 -2.19
C VAL A 76 2.09 -9.17 -2.28
N ALA A 77 3.29 -9.19 -1.68
CA ALA A 77 4.13 -10.38 -1.66
C ALA A 77 3.51 -11.54 -0.86
N THR A 78 2.79 -11.26 0.23
CA THR A 78 2.16 -12.30 1.05
C THR A 78 0.98 -12.98 0.33
N LEU A 79 0.18 -12.21 -0.41
CA LEU A 79 -1.08 -12.71 -0.97
C LEU A 79 -1.00 -13.06 -2.46
N SER A 80 -0.02 -12.54 -3.19
CA SER A 80 0.04 -12.69 -4.66
C SER A 80 -0.03 -14.16 -5.11
N ASP A 81 0.78 -15.04 -4.51
CA ASP A 81 0.84 -16.45 -4.93
C ASP A 81 -0.41 -17.23 -4.50
N THR A 82 -1.04 -16.82 -3.40
CA THR A 82 -2.30 -17.41 -2.92
C THR A 82 -3.46 -17.06 -3.85
N PHE A 83 -3.46 -15.83 -4.39
CA PHE A 83 -4.44 -15.33 -5.36
C PHE A 83 -3.88 -15.35 -6.79
N ALA A 84 -3.29 -16.48 -7.17
CA ALA A 84 -2.79 -16.69 -8.52
C ALA A 84 -3.94 -16.88 -9.54
N GLY A 85 -3.78 -16.29 -10.73
CA GLY A 85 -4.72 -16.40 -11.82
C GLY A 85 -4.08 -15.98 -13.13
N GLN A 86 -4.55 -16.53 -14.26
CA GLN A 86 -4.08 -16.14 -15.60
C GLN A 86 -4.56 -14.75 -16.01
N GLN A 87 -5.69 -14.29 -15.46
CA GLN A 87 -6.22 -12.97 -15.75
C GLN A 87 -5.49 -11.90 -14.94
N ALA A 88 -5.37 -10.70 -15.53
CA ALA A 88 -4.89 -9.52 -14.83
C ALA A 88 -5.77 -9.23 -13.61
N ILE A 89 -5.17 -8.85 -12.48
CA ILE A 89 -5.92 -8.53 -11.28
C ILE A 89 -6.74 -7.26 -11.53
N SER A 90 -8.05 -7.31 -11.27
CA SER A 90 -8.88 -6.10 -11.29
C SER A 90 -8.66 -5.30 -10.01
N LEU A 91 -7.97 -4.16 -10.14
CA LEU A 91 -7.64 -3.27 -9.03
C LEU A 91 -8.69 -2.17 -8.90
N VAL A 92 -9.56 -2.29 -7.91
CA VAL A 92 -10.64 -1.32 -7.64
C VAL A 92 -10.23 -0.39 -6.51
N ALA A 93 -9.88 0.86 -6.82
CA ALA A 93 -9.47 1.85 -5.83
C ALA A 93 -9.63 3.30 -6.34
N GLY A 94 -9.36 4.28 -5.47
CA GLY A 94 -9.14 5.67 -5.89
C GLY A 94 -7.78 5.86 -6.55
N SER A 95 -7.64 6.88 -7.40
CA SER A 95 -6.49 7.09 -8.29
C SER A 95 -5.11 7.04 -7.62
N SER A 96 -4.97 7.69 -6.45
CA SER A 96 -3.70 7.69 -5.69
C SER A 96 -3.29 6.28 -5.25
N LEU A 97 -4.23 5.50 -4.73
CA LEU A 97 -3.96 4.16 -4.24
C LEU A 97 -3.79 3.18 -5.40
N THR A 98 -4.55 3.36 -6.49
CA THR A 98 -4.37 2.61 -7.73
C THR A 98 -2.92 2.69 -8.22
N SER A 99 -2.33 3.88 -8.26
CA SER A 99 -0.94 4.06 -8.69
C SER A 99 0.07 3.33 -7.78
N ARG A 100 -0.14 3.37 -6.46
CA ARG A 100 0.73 2.69 -5.49
C ARG A 100 0.70 1.17 -5.63
N TYR A 101 -0.50 0.58 -5.75
CA TYR A 101 -0.63 -0.87 -5.94
C TYR A 101 -0.19 -1.31 -7.34
N GLN A 102 -0.38 -0.50 -8.38
CA GLN A 102 0.19 -0.75 -9.70
C GLN A 102 1.71 -0.88 -9.65
N GLN A 103 2.41 0.01 -8.94
CA GLN A 103 3.85 -0.09 -8.74
C GLN A 103 4.23 -1.38 -8.00
N ALA A 104 3.46 -1.77 -6.98
CA ALA A 104 3.69 -3.00 -6.23
C ALA A 104 3.54 -4.26 -7.09
N PHE A 105 2.46 -4.36 -7.88
CA PHE A 105 2.24 -5.50 -8.77
C PHE A 105 3.24 -5.54 -9.92
N ALA A 106 3.60 -4.39 -10.50
CA ALA A 106 4.64 -4.32 -11.51
C ALA A 106 6.00 -4.81 -10.98
N ALA A 107 6.34 -4.49 -9.72
CA ALA A 107 7.58 -4.92 -9.08
C ALA A 107 7.68 -6.44 -8.87
N ILE A 108 6.55 -7.16 -8.86
CA ILE A 108 6.50 -8.63 -8.81
C ILE A 108 6.10 -9.26 -10.15
N GLY A 109 6.09 -8.48 -11.25
CA GLY A 109 5.81 -8.97 -12.60
C GLY A 109 4.35 -9.34 -12.87
N ARG A 110 3.39 -8.74 -12.15
CA ARG A 110 1.94 -8.98 -12.36
C ARG A 110 1.26 -7.78 -13.00
N GLU A 111 0.41 -8.07 -13.99
CA GLU A 111 -0.44 -7.07 -14.63
C GLU A 111 -1.73 -6.85 -13.85
N VAL A 112 -2.22 -5.61 -13.90
CA VAL A 112 -3.47 -5.20 -13.26
C VAL A 112 -4.32 -4.35 -14.18
N SER A 113 -5.63 -4.57 -14.13
CA SER A 113 -6.65 -3.76 -14.78
C SER A 113 -7.26 -2.83 -13.75
N ALA A 114 -7.02 -1.53 -13.87
CA ALA A 114 -7.55 -0.55 -12.93
C ALA A 114 -9.02 -0.22 -13.21
N VAL A 115 -9.82 -0.19 -12.16
CA VAL A 115 -11.22 0.29 -12.20
C VAL A 115 -11.38 1.36 -11.12
N ALA A 116 -11.93 2.51 -11.49
CA ALA A 116 -12.20 3.58 -10.54
C ALA A 116 -13.25 3.12 -9.50
N GLY A 117 -12.94 3.31 -8.22
CA GLY A 117 -13.82 2.91 -7.11
C GLY A 117 -15.24 3.48 -7.23
N ASP A 118 -15.36 4.76 -7.55
CA ASP A 118 -16.66 5.43 -7.69
C ASP A 118 -17.51 4.81 -8.82
N THR A 119 -16.89 4.49 -9.96
CA THR A 119 -17.54 3.84 -11.10
C THR A 119 -17.99 2.43 -10.74
N ALA A 120 -17.14 1.66 -10.06
CA ALA A 120 -17.47 0.31 -9.61
C ALA A 120 -18.66 0.33 -8.63
N PHE A 121 -18.66 1.26 -7.68
CA PHE A 121 -19.75 1.44 -6.72
C PHE A 121 -21.08 1.77 -7.41
N GLN A 122 -21.10 2.78 -8.29
CA GLN A 122 -22.31 3.19 -9.02
C GLN A 122 -22.85 2.06 -9.90
N THR A 123 -21.97 1.31 -10.56
CA THR A 123 -22.36 0.18 -11.41
C THR A 123 -22.98 -0.95 -10.60
N GLY A 124 -22.42 -1.25 -9.42
CA GLY A 124 -22.94 -2.27 -8.50
C GLY A 124 -24.30 -1.89 -7.91
N ILE A 125 -24.49 -0.66 -7.45
CA ILE A 125 -25.79 -0.20 -6.94
C ILE A 125 -26.85 -0.22 -8.05
N ARG A 126 -26.48 0.19 -9.25
CA ARG A 126 -27.39 0.20 -10.39
C ARG A 126 -27.85 -1.21 -10.78
N SER A 127 -26.98 -2.21 -10.75
CA SER A 127 -27.37 -3.59 -11.08
C SER A 127 -28.37 -4.16 -10.06
N ILE A 128 -28.19 -3.87 -8.77
CA ILE A 128 -29.14 -4.26 -7.73
C ILE A 128 -30.48 -3.54 -7.93
N ALA A 129 -30.47 -2.24 -8.22
CA ALA A 129 -31.69 -1.48 -8.48
C ALA A 129 -32.47 -2.04 -9.68
N TYR A 130 -31.78 -2.42 -10.77
CA TYR A 130 -32.42 -3.07 -11.91
C TYR A 130 -32.98 -4.45 -11.57
N ALA A 131 -32.30 -5.22 -10.72
CA ALA A 131 -32.79 -6.52 -10.27
C ALA A 131 -34.03 -6.41 -9.36
N VAL A 132 -34.17 -5.31 -8.61
CA VAL A 132 -35.35 -5.04 -7.76
C VAL A 132 -36.54 -4.51 -8.57
N ALA A 133 -36.28 -3.84 -9.70
CA ALA A 133 -37.31 -3.26 -10.56
C ALA A 133 -37.92 -4.25 -11.57
N ASN A 134 -37.35 -5.45 -11.69
CA ASN A 134 -37.84 -6.58 -12.49
C ASN A 134 -38.42 -7.66 -11.58
#